data_AF-Q3IBL2-F1
#
_entry.id   AF-Q3IBL2-F1
#
_cell.length_a   1.000
_cell.length_b   1.000
_cell.length_c   1.000
_cell.angle_alpha   90.00
_cell.angle_beta   90.00
_cell.angle_gamma   90.00
#
_symmetry.space_group_name_H-M   'P 1'
#
loop_
_entity.id
_entity.type
_entity.pdbx_description
1 polymer ?
#
loop_
_entity_poly.entity_id
_entity_poly.type
_entity_poly.pdbx_seq_one_letter_code
_entity_poly.pdbx_strand_id
1 'polypeptide(L)'
;MELREHLKENRGFILGKWFDRIIKSYPANTSEFLAKQKDQFRNPVGHAITKSIGPIYDEITSSMDDDELLRALDGVIRIRAVQDFSASKAVAFVFELKAVIRDSLGDNPGRLERSGELRELDSRIDQVALLTFDKYTECREKLHEVRNNEIKNRSTRLLERINARPAIPPHEGEAPR
;
A
#
# COMPACT_ATOMS: atom_id res chain seq x y z
N MET A 1 -19.41 -25.91 -12.34
CA MET A 1 -18.21 -25.11 -12.62
C MET A 1 -17.37 -25.13 -11.36
N GLU A 2 -16.12 -25.56 -11.46
CA GLU A 2 -15.14 -25.50 -10.38
C GLU A 2 -14.79 -24.03 -10.11
N LEU A 3 -14.47 -23.63 -8.88
CA LEU A 3 -14.17 -22.24 -8.52
C LEU A 3 -13.00 -21.70 -9.35
N ARG A 4 -11.96 -22.52 -9.56
CA ARG A 4 -10.76 -22.12 -10.33
C ARG A 4 -11.07 -21.72 -11.77
N GLU A 5 -11.95 -22.45 -12.45
CA GLU A 5 -12.34 -22.11 -13.83
C GLU A 5 -13.14 -20.81 -13.86
N HIS A 6 -14.07 -20.62 -12.91
CA HIS A 6 -14.82 -19.36 -12.79
C HIS A 6 -13.89 -18.15 -12.58
N LEU A 7 -12.92 -18.28 -11.68
CA LEU A 7 -11.94 -17.24 -11.38
C LEU A 7 -11.04 -16.92 -12.58
N LYS A 8 -10.71 -17.93 -13.39
CA LYS A 8 -9.91 -17.75 -14.60
C LYS A 8 -10.70 -17.05 -15.71
N GLU A 9 -11.93 -17.49 -15.96
CA GLU A 9 -12.82 -16.91 -16.98
C GLU A 9 -13.22 -15.47 -16.64
N ASN A 10 -13.46 -15.18 -15.36
CA ASN A 10 -13.91 -13.86 -14.89
C ASN A 10 -12.76 -12.95 -14.41
N ARG A 11 -11.50 -13.35 -14.60
CA ARG A 11 -10.31 -12.61 -14.11
C ARG A 11 -10.34 -11.12 -14.46
N GLY A 12 -10.63 -10.78 -15.72
CA GLY A 12 -10.67 -9.39 -16.17
C GLY A 12 -11.76 -8.56 -15.49
N PHE A 13 -12.94 -9.14 -15.31
CA PHE A 13 -14.06 -8.50 -14.60
C PHE A 13 -13.74 -8.29 -13.12
N ILE A 14 -13.20 -9.32 -12.45
CA ILE A 14 -12.82 -9.27 -11.04
C ILE A 14 -11.73 -8.22 -10.81
N LEU A 15 -10.67 -8.21 -11.62
CA LEU A 15 -9.59 -7.22 -11.50
C LEU A 15 -10.09 -5.79 -11.71
N GLY A 16 -10.99 -5.56 -12.69
CA GLY A 16 -11.58 -4.24 -12.92
C GLY A 16 -12.40 -3.75 -11.72
N LYS A 17 -13.29 -4.61 -11.20
CA LYS A 17 -14.10 -4.29 -10.01
C LYS A 17 -13.24 -4.10 -8.77
N TRP A 18 -12.19 -4.89 -8.62
CA TRP A 18 -11.27 -4.78 -7.49
C TRP A 18 -10.46 -3.49 -7.55
N PHE A 19 -9.96 -3.12 -8.73
CA PHE A 19 -9.34 -1.82 -8.97
C PHE A 19 -10.28 -0.67 -8.58
N ASP A 20 -11.54 -0.70 -9.03
CA ASP A 20 -12.52 0.34 -8.68
C ASP A 20 -12.73 0.47 -7.17
N ARG A 21 -12.81 -0.65 -6.45
CA ARG A 21 -12.92 -0.65 -4.97
C ARG A 21 -11.65 -0.11 -4.31
N ILE A 22 -10.47 -0.45 -4.82
CA ILE A 22 -9.19 0.08 -4.34
C ILE A 22 -9.13 1.59 -4.51
N ILE A 23 -9.49 2.10 -5.69
CA ILE A 23 -9.46 3.55 -5.97
C ILE A 23 -10.45 4.28 -5.06
N LYS A 24 -11.64 3.74 -4.82
CA LYS A 24 -12.63 4.32 -3.90
C LYS A 24 -12.17 4.42 -2.43
N SER A 25 -11.12 3.70 -2.04
CA SER A 25 -10.53 3.82 -0.70
C SER A 25 -9.65 5.07 -0.51
N TYR A 26 -9.34 5.79 -1.59
CA TYR A 26 -8.65 7.08 -1.54
C TYR A 26 -9.67 8.22 -1.30
N PRO A 27 -9.22 9.40 -0.83
CA PRO A 27 -10.08 10.58 -0.71
C PRO A 27 -10.75 10.93 -2.05
N ALA A 28 -12.00 11.39 -2.02
CA ALA A 28 -12.84 11.56 -3.22
C ALA A 28 -12.16 12.33 -4.37
N ASN A 29 -11.48 13.44 -4.05
CA ASN A 29 -10.75 14.26 -5.02
C ASN A 29 -9.61 13.49 -5.71
N THR A 30 -8.93 12.60 -4.97
CA THR A 30 -7.87 11.74 -5.48
C THR A 30 -8.46 10.58 -6.30
N SER A 31 -9.54 9.97 -5.81
CA SER A 31 -10.16 8.80 -6.46
C SER A 31 -10.67 9.10 -7.87
N GLU A 32 -11.32 10.25 -8.07
CA GLU A 32 -11.81 10.65 -9.39
C GLU A 32 -10.67 10.88 -10.39
N PHE A 33 -9.56 11.47 -9.93
CA PHE A 33 -8.36 11.66 -10.74
C PHE A 33 -7.71 10.33 -11.11
N LEU A 34 -7.51 9.43 -10.13
CA LEU A 34 -6.89 8.12 -10.34
C LEU A 34 -7.71 7.24 -11.30
N ALA A 35 -9.04 7.35 -11.28
CA ALA A 35 -9.92 6.61 -12.18
C ALA A 35 -9.94 7.16 -13.62
N LYS A 36 -9.89 8.49 -13.79
CA LYS A 36 -10.01 9.14 -15.11
C LYS A 36 -8.69 9.24 -15.87
N GLN A 37 -7.58 9.36 -15.17
CA GLN A 37 -6.28 9.63 -15.78
C GLN A 37 -5.60 8.34 -16.25
N LYS A 38 -5.47 8.15 -17.57
CA LYS A 38 -4.85 6.95 -18.16
C LYS A 38 -3.34 7.03 -18.38
N ASP A 39 -2.78 8.24 -18.39
CA ASP A 39 -1.35 8.44 -18.57
C ASP A 39 -0.56 8.02 -17.31
N GLN A 40 0.39 7.11 -17.46
CA GLN A 40 1.16 6.55 -16.33
C GLN A 40 2.06 7.58 -15.62
N PHE A 41 2.52 8.62 -16.32
CA PHE A 41 3.36 9.67 -15.73
C PHE A 41 2.50 10.66 -14.96
N ARG A 42 1.27 10.90 -15.41
CA ARG A 42 0.28 11.73 -14.71
C ARG A 42 -0.45 10.96 -13.62
N ASN A 43 -0.51 9.62 -13.68
CA ASN A 43 -1.18 8.75 -12.72
C ASN A 43 -0.27 7.58 -12.27
N PRO A 44 0.86 7.88 -11.59
CA PRO A 44 1.79 6.83 -11.15
C PRO A 44 1.16 5.89 -10.11
N VAL A 45 0.22 6.38 -9.29
CA VAL A 45 -0.47 5.59 -8.27
C VAL A 45 -1.43 4.59 -8.90
N GLY A 46 -2.30 5.05 -9.80
CA GLY A 46 -3.23 4.17 -10.52
C GLY A 46 -2.49 3.12 -11.33
N HIS A 47 -1.40 3.51 -12.02
CA HIS A 47 -0.58 2.56 -12.78
C HIS A 47 0.08 1.50 -11.90
N ALA A 48 0.65 1.89 -10.76
CA ALA A 48 1.25 0.96 -9.82
C ALA A 48 0.22 -0.03 -9.26
N ILE A 49 -0.98 0.45 -8.92
CA ILE A 49 -2.07 -0.42 -8.48
C ILE A 49 -2.43 -1.43 -9.58
N THR A 50 -2.68 -0.97 -10.80
CA THR A 50 -3.02 -1.84 -11.94
C THR A 50 -1.95 -2.90 -12.20
N LYS A 51 -0.66 -2.55 -12.08
CA LYS A 51 0.44 -3.49 -12.24
C LYS A 51 0.55 -4.50 -11.10
N SER A 52 0.20 -4.12 -9.88
CA SER A 52 0.31 -5.00 -8.70
C SER A 52 -0.87 -5.96 -8.54
N ILE A 53 -2.11 -5.52 -8.79
CA ILE A 53 -3.30 -6.33 -8.47
C ILE A 53 -3.42 -7.62 -9.29
N GLY A 54 -2.94 -7.61 -10.54
CA GLY A 54 -2.96 -8.80 -11.40
C GLY A 54 -2.14 -9.95 -10.82
N PRO A 55 -0.83 -9.76 -10.59
CA PRO A 55 0.01 -10.76 -9.96
C PRO A 55 -0.48 -11.19 -8.57
N ILE A 56 -0.96 -10.27 -7.72
CA ILE A 56 -1.54 -10.64 -6.40
C ILE A 56 -2.73 -11.59 -6.58
N TYR A 57 -3.62 -11.30 -7.54
CA TYR A 57 -4.76 -12.16 -7.83
C TYR A 57 -4.31 -13.54 -8.34
N ASP A 58 -3.32 -13.59 -9.21
CA ASP A 58 -2.80 -14.84 -9.76
C ASP A 58 -2.20 -15.71 -8.64
N GLU A 59 -1.45 -15.12 -7.71
CA GLU A 59 -0.90 -15.83 -6.54
C GLU A 59 -1.99 -16.31 -5.57
N ILE A 60 -3.04 -15.51 -5.34
CA ILE A 60 -4.17 -15.90 -4.49
C ILE A 60 -4.99 -17.04 -5.11
N THR A 61 -5.04 -17.14 -6.43
CA THR A 61 -5.91 -18.11 -7.13
C THR A 61 -5.16 -19.37 -7.61
N SER A 62 -3.83 -19.34 -7.62
CA SER A 62 -2.95 -20.46 -8.04
C SER A 62 -2.36 -21.22 -6.83
N SER A 63 -1.05 -21.48 -6.80
CA SER A 63 -0.34 -22.20 -5.73
C SER A 63 0.26 -21.32 -4.62
N MET A 64 0.26 -19.99 -4.77
CA MET A 64 0.78 -19.00 -3.81
C MET A 64 2.29 -19.16 -3.51
N ASP A 65 3.11 -18.45 -4.27
CA ASP A 65 4.52 -18.20 -3.95
C ASP A 65 4.64 -16.91 -3.12
N ASP A 66 5.11 -17.04 -1.89
CA ASP A 66 5.21 -15.91 -0.95
C ASP A 66 6.17 -14.82 -1.46
N ASP A 67 7.24 -15.17 -2.16
CA ASP A 67 8.21 -14.20 -2.66
C ASP A 67 7.64 -13.38 -3.83
N GLU A 68 6.93 -14.01 -4.76
CA GLU A 68 6.23 -13.31 -5.83
C GLU A 68 5.08 -12.46 -5.30
N LEU A 69 4.33 -12.98 -4.33
CA LEU A 69 3.26 -12.24 -3.67
C LEU A 69 3.79 -10.98 -2.98
N LEU A 70 4.87 -11.11 -2.20
CA LEU A 70 5.50 -9.98 -1.51
C LEU A 70 6.05 -8.94 -2.50
N ARG A 71 6.63 -9.38 -3.63
CA ARG A 71 7.06 -8.47 -4.71
C ARG A 71 5.88 -7.71 -5.29
N ALA A 72 4.77 -8.38 -5.58
CA ALA A 72 3.59 -7.76 -6.15
C ALA A 72 2.92 -6.76 -5.19
N LEU A 73 2.88 -7.10 -3.89
CA LEU A 73 2.34 -6.28 -2.82
C LEU A 73 3.13 -4.98 -2.59
N ASP A 74 4.46 -5.01 -2.76
CA ASP A 74 5.37 -3.89 -2.46
C ASP A 74 4.94 -2.58 -3.16
N GLY A 75 4.47 -2.66 -4.41
CA GLY A 75 4.02 -1.50 -5.18
C GLY A 75 2.87 -0.74 -4.53
N VAL A 76 1.81 -1.45 -4.12
CA VAL A 76 0.63 -0.83 -3.49
C VAL A 76 0.94 -0.41 -2.05
N ILE A 77 1.68 -1.25 -1.32
CA ILE A 77 1.97 -1.03 0.10
C ILE A 77 2.85 0.21 0.30
N ARG A 78 3.92 0.38 -0.47
CA ARG A 78 4.79 1.56 -0.35
C ARG A 78 4.06 2.85 -0.62
N ILE A 79 3.21 2.87 -1.65
CA ILE A 79 2.38 4.04 -1.95
C ILE A 79 1.49 4.37 -0.75
N ARG A 80 0.77 3.39 -0.21
CA ARG A 80 -0.13 3.60 0.93
C ARG A 80 0.61 3.98 2.22
N ALA A 81 1.83 3.49 2.42
CA ALA A 81 2.69 3.86 3.54
C ALA A 81 3.14 5.33 3.44
N VAL A 82 3.53 5.79 2.25
CA VAL A 82 3.89 7.20 1.99
C VAL A 82 2.69 8.13 2.11
N GLN A 83 1.51 7.68 1.67
CA GLN A 83 0.24 8.43 1.77
C GLN A 83 -0.36 8.44 3.20
N ASP A 84 0.35 7.93 4.20
CA ASP A 84 -0.04 8.00 5.62
C ASP A 84 -1.39 7.34 5.95
N PHE A 85 -1.77 6.29 5.22
CA PHE A 85 -2.94 5.48 5.54
C PHE A 85 -2.74 4.81 6.92
N SER A 86 -3.80 4.56 7.68
CA SER A 86 -3.70 3.64 8.83
C SER A 86 -3.44 2.21 8.36
N ALA A 87 -2.84 1.36 9.19
CA ALA A 87 -2.57 -0.04 8.84
C ALA A 87 -3.85 -0.77 8.38
N SER A 88 -4.96 -0.60 9.10
CA SER A 88 -6.26 -1.16 8.73
C SER A 88 -6.71 -0.73 7.33
N LYS A 89 -6.64 0.57 7.00
CA LYS A 89 -7.02 1.08 5.68
C LYS A 89 -6.04 0.64 4.58
N ALA A 90 -4.75 0.51 4.93
CA ALA A 90 -3.73 0.08 4.00
C ALA A 90 -3.91 -1.36 3.56
N VAL A 91 -4.35 -2.24 4.47
CA VAL A 91 -4.57 -3.68 4.23
C VAL A 91 -5.98 -3.98 3.70
N ALA A 92 -6.98 -3.14 4.01
CA ALA A 92 -8.39 -3.37 3.71
C ALA A 92 -8.68 -3.84 2.27
N PHE A 93 -7.89 -3.37 1.29
CA PHE A 93 -8.11 -3.74 -0.11
C PHE A 93 -7.98 -5.24 -0.39
N VAL A 94 -7.18 -5.97 0.39
CA VAL A 94 -7.03 -7.42 0.24
C VAL A 94 -8.36 -8.11 0.52
N PHE A 95 -9.07 -7.68 1.57
CA PHE A 95 -10.39 -8.22 1.93
C PHE A 95 -11.48 -7.84 0.92
N GLU A 96 -11.38 -6.69 0.26
CA GLU A 96 -12.33 -6.30 -0.79
C GLU A 96 -12.40 -7.31 -1.94
N LEU A 97 -11.34 -8.08 -2.17
CA LEU A 97 -11.33 -9.14 -3.18
C LEU A 97 -12.40 -10.21 -2.89
N LYS A 98 -12.65 -10.54 -1.62
CA LYS A 98 -13.70 -11.50 -1.22
C LYS A 98 -15.06 -11.05 -1.74
N ALA A 99 -15.39 -9.78 -1.52
CA ALA A 99 -16.66 -9.21 -1.96
C ALA A 99 -16.77 -9.21 -3.49
N VAL A 100 -15.70 -8.87 -4.22
CA VAL A 100 -15.71 -8.88 -5.69
C VAL A 100 -15.90 -10.30 -6.24
N ILE A 101 -15.26 -11.30 -5.64
CA ILE A 101 -15.41 -12.69 -6.06
C ILE A 101 -16.84 -13.17 -5.81
N ARG A 102 -17.42 -12.84 -4.65
CA ARG A 102 -18.84 -13.12 -4.35
C ARG A 102 -19.78 -12.46 -5.35
N ASP A 103 -19.57 -11.17 -5.66
CA ASP A 103 -20.34 -10.44 -6.67
C ASP A 103 -20.24 -11.11 -8.05
N SER A 104 -19.07 -11.69 -8.40
CA SER A 104 -18.87 -12.37 -9.69
C SER A 104 -19.58 -13.73 -9.78
N LEU A 105 -19.86 -14.38 -8.64
CA LEU A 105 -20.52 -15.69 -8.57
C LEU A 105 -22.06 -15.57 -8.66
N GLY A 106 -22.62 -14.38 -8.46
CA GLY A 106 -24.06 -14.12 -8.50
C GLY A 106 -24.86 -14.85 -7.40
N ASP A 107 -26.15 -15.03 -7.63
CA ASP A 107 -27.13 -15.47 -6.61
C ASP A 107 -27.12 -16.98 -6.29
N ASN A 108 -26.19 -17.77 -6.83
CA ASN A 108 -26.19 -19.23 -6.62
C ASN A 108 -24.82 -19.83 -6.25
N PRO A 109 -24.17 -19.36 -5.17
CA PRO A 109 -22.88 -19.89 -4.71
C PRO A 109 -23.01 -21.26 -4.03
N GLY A 110 -24.23 -21.77 -3.82
CA GLY A 110 -24.51 -22.89 -2.94
C GLY A 110 -23.80 -24.20 -3.30
N ARG A 111 -23.30 -24.40 -4.52
CA ARG A 111 -22.45 -25.57 -4.86
C ARG A 111 -21.01 -25.39 -4.35
N LEU A 112 -20.44 -24.19 -4.48
CA LEU A 112 -19.05 -23.87 -4.11
C LEU A 112 -18.88 -23.69 -2.60
N GLU A 113 -19.92 -23.22 -1.91
CA GLU A 113 -19.93 -23.18 -0.44
C GLU A 113 -19.94 -24.59 0.16
N ARG A 114 -20.63 -25.53 -0.50
CA ARG A 114 -20.68 -26.94 -0.08
C ARG A 114 -19.39 -27.71 -0.37
N SER A 115 -18.61 -27.31 -1.37
CA SER A 115 -17.32 -27.96 -1.68
C SER A 115 -16.17 -27.49 -0.79
N GLY A 116 -16.33 -26.37 -0.07
CA GLY A 116 -15.29 -25.80 0.79
C GLY A 116 -14.25 -24.96 0.06
N GLU A 117 -14.21 -24.99 -1.29
CA GLU A 117 -13.27 -24.22 -2.12
C GLU A 117 -13.30 -22.72 -1.81
N LEU A 118 -14.50 -22.17 -1.57
CA LEU A 118 -14.66 -20.74 -1.29
C LEU A 118 -14.09 -20.38 0.10
N ARG A 119 -14.16 -21.31 1.05
CA ARG A 119 -13.60 -21.15 2.40
C ARG A 119 -12.07 -21.22 2.38
N GLU A 120 -11.51 -22.12 1.58
CA GLU A 120 -10.07 -22.20 1.35
C GLU A 120 -9.55 -20.91 0.71
N LEU A 121 -10.25 -20.40 -0.31
CA LEU A 121 -9.91 -19.12 -0.93
C LEU A 121 -10.00 -17.95 0.07
N ASP A 122 -11.06 -17.89 0.87
CA ASP A 122 -11.22 -16.87 1.91
C ASP A 122 -10.05 -16.91 2.91
N SER A 123 -9.60 -18.11 3.28
CA SER A 123 -8.49 -18.31 4.22
C SER A 123 -7.16 -17.87 3.61
N ARG A 124 -6.95 -18.13 2.31
CA ARG A 124 -5.79 -17.63 1.56
C ARG A 124 -5.77 -16.12 1.48
N ILE A 125 -6.90 -15.48 1.21
CA ILE A 125 -7.01 -14.02 1.20
C ILE A 125 -6.67 -13.44 2.59
N ASP A 126 -7.12 -14.09 3.68
CA ASP A 126 -6.78 -13.66 5.04
C ASP A 126 -5.27 -13.79 5.32
N GLN A 127 -4.64 -14.87 4.86
CA GLN A 127 -3.18 -15.01 4.94
C GLN A 127 -2.45 -13.90 4.19
N VAL A 128 -2.87 -13.56 2.97
CA VAL A 128 -2.30 -12.43 2.21
C VAL A 128 -2.49 -11.12 2.95
N ALA A 129 -3.62 -10.92 3.63
CA ALA A 129 -3.87 -9.71 4.41
C ALA A 129 -2.89 -9.57 5.59
N LEU A 130 -2.55 -10.68 6.25
CA LEU A 130 -1.54 -10.69 7.31
C LEU A 130 -0.14 -10.34 6.76
N LEU A 131 0.29 -10.97 5.66
CA LEU A 131 1.56 -10.63 5.00
C LEU A 131 1.62 -9.16 4.56
N THR A 132 0.49 -8.65 4.06
CA THR A 132 0.33 -7.24 3.67
C THR A 132 0.49 -6.31 4.88
N PHE A 133 -0.07 -6.70 6.03
CA PHE A 133 0.05 -5.93 7.28
C PHE A 133 1.50 -5.85 7.75
N ASP A 134 2.20 -6.98 7.78
CA ASP A 134 3.61 -7.04 8.20
C ASP A 134 4.46 -6.15 7.29
N LYS A 135 4.26 -6.27 5.97
CA LYS A 135 5.01 -5.49 4.99
C LYS A 135 4.73 -3.99 5.07
N TYR A 136 3.48 -3.61 5.33
CA TYR A 136 3.10 -2.21 5.55
C TYR A 136 3.77 -1.65 6.81
N THR A 137 3.76 -2.41 7.90
CA THR A 137 4.37 -2.00 9.17
C THR A 137 5.88 -1.83 9.03
N GLU A 138 6.56 -2.77 8.37
CA GLU A 138 7.98 -2.67 8.03
C GLU A 138 8.29 -1.38 7.23
N CYS A 139 7.45 -1.06 6.23
CA CYS A 139 7.61 0.16 5.44
C CYS A 139 7.45 1.44 6.28
N ARG A 140 6.49 1.44 7.21
CA ARG A 140 6.24 2.59 8.10
C ARG A 140 7.38 2.79 9.09
N GLU A 141 7.87 1.72 9.69
CA GLU A 141 9.01 1.77 10.61
C GLU A 141 10.24 2.38 9.94
N LYS A 142 10.59 1.90 8.73
CA LYS A 142 11.68 2.49 7.93
C LYS A 142 11.48 3.98 7.64
N LEU A 143 10.26 4.37 7.29
CA LEU A 143 9.95 5.79 7.04
C LEU A 143 10.10 6.65 8.31
N HIS A 144 9.68 6.12 9.47
CA HIS A 144 9.86 6.79 10.76
C HIS A 144 11.34 6.87 11.16
N GLU A 145 12.12 5.81 10.93
CA GLU A 145 13.56 5.79 11.18
C GLU A 145 14.29 6.85 10.35
N VAL A 146 14.00 6.94 9.04
CA VAL A 146 14.55 7.98 8.16
C VAL A 146 14.21 9.38 8.68
N ARG A 147 12.94 9.64 9.02
CA ARG A 147 12.52 10.94 9.58
C ARG A 147 13.25 11.28 10.88
N ASN A 148 13.40 10.31 11.78
CA ASN A 148 14.09 10.51 13.05
C ASN A 148 15.58 10.81 12.86
N ASN A 149 16.23 10.09 11.94
CA ASN A 149 17.64 10.31 11.60
C ASN A 149 17.85 11.69 10.96
N GLU A 150 16.93 12.14 10.10
CA GLU A 150 16.97 13.50 9.56
C GLU A 150 16.85 14.57 10.64
N ILE A 151 15.93 14.40 11.60
CA ILE A 151 15.75 15.34 12.71
C ILE A 151 17.04 15.40 13.55
N LYS A 152 17.60 14.26 13.93
CA LYS A 152 18.87 14.19 14.68
C LYS A 152 19.99 14.92 13.94
N ASN A 153 20.16 14.63 12.65
CA ASN A 153 21.20 15.25 11.83
C ASN A 153 21.04 16.78 11.72
N ARG A 154 19.80 17.28 11.60
CA ARG A 154 19.52 18.73 11.58
C ARG A 154 19.85 19.38 12.92
N SER A 155 19.48 18.74 14.04
CA SER A 155 19.77 19.23 15.39
C SER A 155 21.27 19.29 15.67
N THR A 156 22.02 18.24 15.32
CA THR A 156 23.49 18.22 15.47
C THR A 156 24.14 19.34 14.67
N ARG A 157 23.76 19.52 13.40
CA ARG A 157 24.29 20.60 12.56
C ARG A 157 23.95 22.01 13.10
N LEU A 158 22.79 22.18 13.72
CA LEU A 158 22.42 23.45 14.35
C LEU A 158 23.29 23.74 15.58
N LEU A 159 23.50 22.74 16.44
CA LEU A 159 24.37 22.85 17.62
C LEU A 159 25.82 23.14 17.22
N GLU A 160 26.35 22.45 16.21
CA GLU A 160 27.68 22.74 15.65
C GLU A 160 27.79 24.19 15.16
N ARG A 161 26.78 24.72 14.47
CA ARG A 161 26.76 26.11 14.00
C ARG A 161 26.67 27.13 15.14
N ILE A 162 25.92 26.83 16.20
CA ILE A 162 25.84 27.70 17.39
C ILE A 162 27.19 27.73 18.10
N ASN A 163 27.83 26.57 18.29
CA ASN A 163 29.13 26.45 18.94
C ASN A 163 30.28 27.05 18.10
N ALA A 164 30.13 27.09 16.77
CA ALA A 164 31.12 27.67 15.87
C ALA A 164 31.00 29.20 15.70
N ARG A 165 30.01 29.87 16.32
CA ARG A 165 29.96 31.34 16.34
C ARG A 165 31.05 31.87 17.29
N PRO A 166 31.99 32.71 16.81
CA PRO A 166 32.97 33.31 17.70
C PRO A 166 32.27 34.20 18.73
N ALA A 167 32.73 34.13 19.98
CA ALA A 167 32.31 35.06 21.02
C ALA A 167 32.54 36.49 20.52
N ILE A 168 31.52 37.35 20.61
CA ILE A 168 31.64 38.77 20.30
C ILE A 168 32.80 39.28 21.17
N PRO A 169 33.91 39.77 20.60
CA PRO A 169 35.01 40.27 21.41
C PRO A 169 34.48 41.44 22.26
N PRO A 170 34.87 41.53 23.54
CA PRO A 170 34.43 42.63 24.39
C PRO A 170 34.84 43.95 23.72
N HIS A 171 33.89 44.87 23.58
CA HIS A 171 34.17 46.24 23.15
C HIS A 171 35.23 46.83 24.09
N GLU A 172 36.45 46.99 23.60
CA GLU A 172 37.47 47.80 24.28
C GLU A 172 36.91 49.23 24.36
N GLY A 173 36.59 49.64 25.58
CA GLY A 173 36.14 51.00 25.86
C GLY A 173 37.21 52.01 25.46
N GLU A 174 36.79 53.06 24.77
CA GLU A 174 37.60 54.25 24.52
C GLU A 174 38.20 54.77 25.83
N ALA A 175 39.54 54.80 25.91
CA ALA A 175 40.24 55.50 26.97
C ALA A 175 40.02 57.02 26.80
N PRO A 176 39.59 57.76 27.85
CA PRO A 176 39.48 59.20 27.77
C PRO A 176 40.87 59.84 27.74
N ARG A 177 40.96 60.90 26.92
CA ARG A 177 42.17 61.67 26.58
C ARG A 177 42.89 62.28 27.77
#